data_AF-A0A0M9X937-F1
#
_entry.id   AF-A0A0M9X937-F1
#
_cell.length_a   1.000
_cell.length_b   1.000
_cell.length_c   1.000
_cell.angle_alpha   90.00
_cell.angle_beta   90.00
_cell.angle_gamma   90.00
#
_symmetry.space_group_name_H-M   'P 1'
#
loop_
_entity.id
_entity.type
_entity.pdbx_description
1 polymer ?
#
loop_
_entity_poly.entity_id
_entity_poly.type
_entity_poly.pdbx_seq_one_letter_code
_entity_poly.pdbx_strand_id
1 'polypeptide(L)'
;AAGVEVPVGVRSVVHRVLGVVQEWLAGERFAGSRLVVVTRGAVPVGSAGDVVQAPVWGLVRAALAENPGRFALADVGAGTDAEVD
;
A
#
# COMPACT_ATOMS: atom_id res chain seq x y z
N ALA A 1 -17.91 -5.17 17.48
CA ALA A 1 -17.29 -3.87 17.16
C ALA A 1 -16.12 -4.05 16.19
N ALA A 2 -15.07 -4.79 16.55
CA ALA A 2 -13.90 -5.04 15.67
C ALA A 2 -14.21 -5.58 14.26
N GLY A 3 -15.28 -6.39 14.11
CA GLY A 3 -15.66 -6.95 12.81
C GLY A 3 -16.18 -5.94 11.77
N VAL A 4 -16.64 -4.75 12.21
CA VAL A 4 -17.11 -3.68 11.30
C VAL A 4 -15.99 -2.67 11.01
N GLU A 5 -15.07 -2.49 11.96
CA GLU A 5 -13.94 -1.57 11.81
C GLU A 5 -12.95 -2.02 10.75
N VAL A 6 -12.68 -3.32 10.64
CA VAL A 6 -11.77 -3.87 9.63
C VAL A 6 -12.28 -3.60 8.19
N PRO A 7 -13.53 -3.96 7.80
CA PRO A 7 -14.06 -3.61 6.48
C PRO A 7 -14.08 -2.11 6.18
N VAL A 8 -14.41 -1.27 7.17
CA VAL A 8 -14.38 0.19 7.00
C VAL A 8 -12.96 0.67 6.76
N GLY A 9 -12.00 0.21 7.57
CA GLY A 9 -10.58 0.53 7.43
C GLY A 9 -10.04 0.13 6.07
N VAL A 10 -10.31 -1.11 5.64
CA VAL A 10 -9.92 -1.62 4.31
C VAL A 10 -10.41 -0.69 3.21
N ARG A 11 -11.72 -0.38 3.21
CA ARG A 11 -12.32 0.47 2.17
C ARG A 11 -11.70 1.87 2.19
N SER A 12 -11.51 2.46 3.37
CA SER A 12 -10.90 3.79 3.52
C SER A 12 -9.48 3.84 3.00
N VAL A 13 -8.63 2.85 3.32
CA VAL A 13 -7.24 2.78 2.85
C VAL A 13 -7.19 2.58 1.34
N VAL A 14 -7.99 1.65 0.78
CA VAL A 14 -8.03 1.40 -0.66
C VAL A 14 -8.46 2.65 -1.44
N HIS A 15 -9.54 3.33 -1.02
CA HIS A 15 -9.98 4.54 -1.71
C HIS A 15 -8.94 5.65 -1.66
N ARG A 16 -8.24 5.81 -0.52
CA ARG A 16 -7.17 6.80 -0.40
C ARG A 16 -6.04 6.51 -1.38
N VAL A 17 -5.55 5.28 -1.42
CA VAL A 17 -4.44 4.93 -2.33
C VAL A 17 -4.88 5.00 -3.79
N LEU A 18 -6.11 4.58 -4.11
CA LEU A 18 -6.66 4.69 -5.46
C LEU A 18 -6.68 6.15 -5.93
N GLY A 19 -7.11 7.09 -5.09
CA GLY A 19 -7.08 8.52 -5.42
C GLY A 19 -5.67 9.00 -5.76
N VAL A 20 -4.68 8.65 -4.93
CA VAL A 20 -3.27 9.00 -5.19
C VAL A 20 -2.76 8.39 -6.51
N VAL A 21 -3.10 7.14 -6.80
CA VAL A 21 -2.71 6.48 -8.06
C VAL A 21 -3.34 7.19 -9.26
N GLN A 22 -4.62 7.54 -9.19
CA GLN A 22 -5.32 8.24 -10.26
C GLN A 22 -4.74 9.64 -10.50
N GLU A 23 -4.48 10.40 -9.44
CA GLU A 23 -3.84 11.72 -9.52
C GLU A 23 -2.42 11.63 -10.09
N TRP A 24 -1.66 10.60 -9.70
CA TRP A 24 -0.32 10.35 -10.23
C TRP A 24 -0.33 10.08 -11.73
N LEU A 25 -1.28 9.26 -12.21
CA LEU A 25 -1.43 8.94 -13.62
C LEU A 25 -1.89 10.14 -14.45
N ALA A 26 -2.76 10.98 -13.90
CA ALA A 26 -3.22 12.20 -14.56
C ALA A 26 -2.13 13.29 -14.68
N GLY A 27 -1.09 13.24 -13.84
CA GLY A 27 -0.03 14.25 -13.82
C GLY A 27 1.06 14.00 -14.86
N GLU A 28 1.04 14.73 -15.99
CA GLU A 28 2.08 14.65 -17.04
C GLU A 28 3.50 14.91 -16.51
N ARG A 29 3.65 15.80 -15.52
CA ARG A 29 4.94 16.10 -14.86
C ARG A 29 5.61 14.88 -14.23
N PHE A 30 4.85 13.82 -13.95
CA PHE A 30 5.35 12.60 -13.32
C PHE A 30 5.67 11.50 -14.34
N ALA A 31 5.57 11.78 -15.63
CA ALA A 31 5.70 10.77 -16.68
C ALA A 31 7.04 10.01 -16.66
N GLY A 32 8.12 10.70 -16.29
CA GLY A 32 9.46 10.12 -16.14
C GLY A 32 9.81 9.63 -14.74
N SER A 33 8.86 9.63 -13.79
CA SER A 33 9.08 9.27 -12.39
C SER A 33 8.35 7.98 -12.00
N ARG A 34 8.72 7.42 -10.83
CA ARG A 34 8.04 6.28 -10.21
C ARG A 34 7.37 6.70 -8.91
N LEU A 35 6.11 6.29 -8.72
CA LEU A 35 5.46 6.37 -7.41
C LEU A 35 5.79 5.12 -6.61
N VAL A 36 6.44 5.29 -5.46
CA VAL A 36 6.70 4.20 -4.51
C VAL A 36 5.62 4.22 -3.44
N VAL A 37 4.85 3.14 -3.34
CA VAL A 37 3.85 2.96 -2.28
C VAL A 37 4.45 2.12 -1.17
N VAL A 38 4.56 2.72 0.01
CA VAL A 38 5.11 2.09 1.20
C VAL A 38 3.98 1.71 2.16
N THR A 39 3.88 0.43 2.51
CA THR A 39 2.97 -0.07 3.54
C THR A 39 3.75 -0.48 4.78
N ARG A 40 3.07 -0.65 5.92
CA ARG A 40 3.66 -1.22 7.13
C ARG A 40 2.89 -2.48 7.53
N GLY A 41 3.59 -3.61 7.61
CA GLY A 41 3.02 -4.89 8.00
C GLY A 41 1.90 -5.40 7.09
N ALA A 42 1.76 -4.88 5.87
CA ALA A 42 0.74 -5.35 4.93
C ALA A 42 1.03 -6.77 4.44
N VAL A 43 2.30 -7.18 4.49
CA VAL A 43 2.75 -8.51 4.11
C VAL A 43 3.12 -9.28 5.36
N PRO A 44 2.52 -10.46 5.61
CA PRO A 44 2.88 -11.29 6.74
C PRO A 44 4.30 -11.84 6.57
N VAL A 45 5.20 -11.49 7.50
CA VAL A 45 6.55 -12.04 7.61
C VAL A 45 6.76 -12.49 9.05
N GLY A 46 6.72 -13.80 9.29
CA GLY A 46 6.90 -14.39 10.63
C GLY A 46 5.75 -14.15 11.63
N SER A 47 4.76 -13.32 11.29
CA SER A 47 3.57 -13.04 12.09
C SER A 47 2.38 -12.64 11.19
N ALA A 48 1.20 -12.47 11.78
CA ALA A 48 0.01 -12.01 11.05
C ALA A 48 0.20 -10.58 10.54
N GLY A 49 -0.10 -10.35 9.27
CA GLY A 49 -0.07 -9.02 8.65
C GLY A 49 -1.31 -8.19 8.98
N ASP A 50 -1.19 -6.87 8.83
CA ASP A 50 -2.30 -5.93 8.93
C ASP A 50 -3.25 -6.10 7.73
N VAL A 51 -4.39 -6.74 8.02
CA VAL A 51 -5.46 -7.01 7.04
C VAL A 51 -6.02 -5.71 6.45
N VAL A 52 -5.96 -4.58 7.16
CA VAL A 52 -6.42 -3.28 6.65
C VAL A 52 -5.51 -2.77 5.53
N GLN A 53 -4.21 -3.07 5.59
CA GLN A 53 -3.21 -2.62 4.61
C GLN A 53 -3.04 -3.59 3.42
N ALA A 54 -3.29 -4.88 3.62
CA ALA A 54 -3.06 -5.92 2.61
C ALA A 54 -3.66 -5.63 1.21
N PRO A 55 -4.88 -5.06 1.08
CA PRO A 55 -5.47 -4.79 -0.25
C PRO A 55 -4.72 -3.76 -1.10
N VAL A 56 -3.90 -2.90 -0.47
CA VAL A 56 -3.04 -1.93 -1.19
C VAL A 56 -2.10 -2.62 -2.15
N TRP A 57 -1.57 -3.79 -1.76
CA TRP A 57 -0.67 -4.56 -2.61
C TRP A 57 -1.36 -5.08 -3.88
N GLY A 58 -2.64 -5.48 -3.79
CA GLY A 58 -3.43 -5.87 -4.96
C GLY A 58 -3.66 -4.72 -5.92
N LEU A 59 -4.09 -3.58 -5.38
CA LEU A 59 -4.32 -2.35 -6.14
C LEU A 59 -3.07 -1.90 -6.90
N VAL A 60 -1.93 -1.76 -6.21
CA VAL A 60 -0.71 -1.23 -6.84
C VAL A 60 -0.09 -2.26 -7.80
N ARG A 61 -0.24 -3.57 -7.56
CA ARG A 61 0.14 -4.59 -8.56
C ARG A 61 -0.67 -4.50 -9.84
N ALA A 62 -1.96 -4.18 -9.76
CA ALA A 62 -2.76 -3.91 -10.96
C ALA A 62 -2.24 -2.66 -11.69
N ALA A 63 -2.03 -1.55 -10.98
CA ALA A 63 -1.47 -0.33 -11.56
C ALA A 63 -0.09 -0.54 -12.19
N LEU A 64 0.77 -1.36 -11.57
CA LEU A 64 2.07 -1.81 -12.09
C LEU A 64 1.93 -2.58 -13.41
N ALA A 65 0.97 -3.51 -13.49
CA ALA A 65 0.75 -4.32 -14.68
C ALA A 65 0.22 -3.48 -15.86
N GLU A 66 -0.64 -2.51 -15.57
CA GLU A 66 -1.19 -1.58 -16.56
C GLU A 66 -0.20 -0.49 -16.98
N ASN A 67 0.73 -0.11 -16.10
CA ASN A 67 1.70 0.96 -16.32
C ASN A 67 3.13 0.51 -15.96
N PRO A 68 3.76 -0.33 -16.80
CA PRO A 68 5.07 -0.88 -16.52
C PRO A 68 6.11 0.20 -16.20
N GLY A 69 6.82 0.02 -15.09
CA GLY A 69 7.90 0.91 -14.68
C GLY A 69 7.46 2.26 -14.09
N ARG A 70 6.16 2.49 -13.84
CA ARG A 70 5.62 3.73 -13.25
C ARG A 70 5.35 3.67 -11.75
N PHE A 71 5.38 2.47 -11.17
CA PHE A 71 5.09 2.23 -9.75
C PHE A 71 6.14 1.31 -9.12
N ALA A 72 6.16 1.26 -7.79
CA ALA A 72 6.86 0.25 -6.99
C ALA A 72 6.14 0.06 -5.64
N LEU A 73 6.30 -1.11 -5.03
CA LEU A 73 5.78 -1.45 -3.69
C LEU A 73 6.93 -1.75 -2.73
N ALA A 74 6.80 -1.29 -1.50
CA ALA A 74 7.64 -1.69 -0.38
C ALA A 74 6.77 -1.91 0.85
N ASP A 75 7.00 -2.99 1.60
CA ASP A 75 6.43 -3.15 2.93
C ASP A 75 7.56 -3.02 3.95
N VAL A 76 7.38 -2.17 4.95
CA VAL A 76 8.25 -2.13 6.12
C VAL A 76 7.65 -3.02 7.18
N GLY A 77 8.50 -3.78 7.88
CA GLY A 77 8.05 -4.58 9.01
C GLY A 77 7.28 -3.72 10.01
N ALA A 78 6.27 -4.31 10.65
CA ALA A 78 5.72 -3.74 11.88
C ALA A 78 6.87 -3.80 12.88
N GLY A 79 7.60 -2.69 13.06
CA GLY A 79 8.80 -2.68 13.89
C GLY A 79 8.51 -3.34 15.22
N THR A 80 9.23 -4.41 15.53
CA THR A 80 9.59 -4.63 16.92
C THR A 80 10.53 -3.48 17.23
N ASP A 81 10.24 -2.67 18.24
CA ASP A 81 11.30 -1.86 18.85
C ASP A 81 12.43 -2.85 19.10
N ALA A 82 13.50 -2.78 18.30
CA ALA A 82 14.68 -3.56 18.58
C ALA A 82 15.18 -2.97 19.88
N GLU A 83 14.98 -3.71 20.97
CA GLU A 83 15.63 -3.42 22.24
C GLU A 83 17.12 -3.39 21.91
N VAL A 84 17.63 -2.16 21.86
CA VAL A 84 19.05 -1.88 21.71
C VAL A 84 19.66 -2.15 23.08
N ASP A 85 20.24 -3.33 23.22
CA ASP A 85 21.21 -3.61 24.28
C ASP A 85 22.58 -3.00 23.89
#